data_AF-A0A7R9YU81-F1
#
_entry.id   AF-A0A7R9YU81-F1
#
_cell.length_a   1.000
_cell.length_b   1.000
_cell.length_c   1.000
_cell.angle_alpha   90.00
_cell.angle_beta   90.00
_cell.angle_gamma   90.00
#
_symmetry.space_group_name_H-M   'P 1'
#
loop_
_entity.id
_entity.type
_entity.pdbx_description
1 polymer ?
#
loop_
_entity_poly.entity_id
_entity_poly.type
_entity_poly.pdbx_seq_one_letter_code
_entity_poly.pdbx_strand_id
1 'polypeptide(L)'
;SGGVGHALAALPDEIKDYGIEKVVVQRALSAIPVSEVARRLCQAFTLERLQRGDFLSAAKVLRLLAQATSPKAMYECFDFAGSLAQRLADLVKARRLAPTSVLWTYAVDNLLVKAVDSHMQVHEEVLRLLLAAAPQLLPDELGMYLKMTLDNSRKSRKRSGKKRDALPDPLADFPMSLMGELSDIGSDGWPGILALKSRSSDAVKSMYMQFKVGRVDDHAVQ
;
A
#
# COMPACT_ATOMS: atom_id res chain seq x y z
N SER A 1 -49.60 -39.86 11.64
CA SER A 1 -49.16 -39.28 10.35
C SER A 1 -49.87 -37.97 10.17
N GLY A 2 -49.27 -36.80 9.98
CA GLY A 2 -47.90 -36.38 9.75
C GLY A 2 -48.01 -34.91 9.31
N GLY A 3 -47.08 -34.04 9.70
CA GLY A 3 -47.15 -32.64 9.29
C GLY A 3 -46.28 -31.70 10.12
N VAL A 4 -44.98 -32.01 10.24
CA VAL A 4 -43.98 -31.05 10.72
C VAL A 4 -43.74 -30.06 9.58
N GLY A 5 -44.53 -28.99 9.55
CA GLY A 5 -44.42 -27.93 8.56
C GLY A 5 -44.56 -26.59 9.23
N HIS A 6 -43.53 -26.14 9.96
CA HIS A 6 -43.28 -24.73 10.31
C HIS A 6 -42.02 -24.63 11.20
N ALA A 7 -40.82 -24.75 10.62
CA ALA A 7 -39.57 -24.43 11.35
C ALA A 7 -38.37 -24.21 10.42
N LEU A 8 -38.51 -23.39 9.37
CA LEU A 8 -37.38 -23.10 8.46
C LEU A 8 -37.37 -21.68 7.89
N ALA A 9 -37.90 -20.71 8.64
CA ALA A 9 -37.88 -19.30 8.25
C ALA A 9 -37.46 -18.43 9.44
N ALA A 10 -36.22 -18.58 9.90
CA ALA A 10 -35.48 -17.59 10.68
C ALA A 10 -34.05 -18.13 10.94
N LEU A 11 -33.23 -18.23 9.90
CA LEU A 11 -31.78 -18.21 10.12
C LEU A 11 -31.36 -16.73 10.17
N PRO A 12 -30.66 -16.28 11.23
CA PRO A 12 -30.29 -14.88 11.39
C PRO A 12 -29.37 -14.42 10.25
N ASP A 13 -29.63 -13.22 9.72
CA ASP A 13 -28.86 -12.62 8.62
C ASP A 13 -27.35 -12.44 8.94
N GLU A 14 -26.95 -12.60 10.19
CA GLU A 14 -25.56 -12.63 10.68
C GLU A 14 -24.70 -13.73 10.01
N ILE A 15 -25.30 -14.85 9.58
CA ILE A 15 -24.56 -15.94 8.94
C ILE A 15 -24.22 -15.61 7.48
N LYS A 16 -25.03 -14.78 6.80
CA LYS A 16 -24.78 -14.36 5.41
C LYS A 16 -23.66 -13.33 5.34
N ASP A 17 -23.62 -12.40 6.28
CA ASP A 17 -22.64 -11.30 6.30
C ASP A 17 -21.20 -11.82 6.54
N TYR A 18 -21.06 -12.85 7.39
CA TYR A 18 -19.79 -13.52 7.64
C TYR A 18 -19.22 -14.24 6.41
N GLY A 19 -20.09 -14.75 5.54
CA GLY A 19 -19.71 -15.35 4.26
C GLY A 19 -19.21 -14.31 3.26
N ILE A 20 -19.85 -13.15 3.23
CA ILE A 20 -19.51 -12.04 2.33
C ILE A 20 -18.14 -11.46 2.71
N GLU A 21 -17.88 -11.17 3.99
CA GLU A 21 -16.59 -10.61 4.42
C GLU A 21 -15.42 -11.55 4.06
N LYS A 22 -15.58 -12.88 4.26
CA LYS A 22 -14.55 -13.86 3.88
C LYS A 22 -14.29 -13.91 2.38
N VAL A 23 -15.35 -13.88 1.56
CA VAL A 23 -15.22 -13.89 0.10
C VAL A 23 -14.57 -12.59 -0.39
N VAL A 24 -14.91 -11.44 0.20
CA VAL A 24 -14.32 -10.14 -0.13
C VAL A 24 -12.83 -10.10 0.23
N VAL A 25 -12.47 -10.56 1.43
CA VAL A 25 -11.06 -10.68 1.86
C VAL A 25 -10.28 -11.59 0.93
N GLN A 26 -10.82 -12.75 0.56
CA GLN A 26 -10.15 -13.67 -0.37
C GLN A 26 -9.94 -13.06 -1.76
N ARG A 27 -10.94 -12.33 -2.28
CA ARG A 27 -10.82 -11.60 -3.55
C ARG A 27 -9.81 -10.46 -3.47
N ALA A 28 -9.75 -9.74 -2.35
CA ALA A 28 -8.74 -8.71 -2.14
C ALA A 28 -7.33 -9.31 -2.08
N LEU A 29 -7.15 -10.42 -1.34
CA LEU A 29 -5.87 -11.12 -1.24
C LEU A 29 -5.39 -11.68 -2.59
N SER A 30 -6.29 -12.10 -3.47
CA SER A 30 -5.91 -12.55 -4.82
C SER A 30 -5.66 -11.39 -5.80
N ALA A 31 -6.32 -10.24 -5.62
CA ALA A 31 -6.18 -9.07 -6.49
C ALA A 31 -4.97 -8.19 -6.16
N ILE A 32 -4.65 -7.98 -4.88
CA ILE A 32 -3.54 -7.13 -4.42
C ILE A 32 -2.17 -7.50 -5.02
N PRO A 33 -1.76 -8.78 -5.15
CA PRO A 33 -0.45 -9.10 -5.73
C PRO A 33 -0.40 -8.88 -7.25
N VAL A 34 -1.53 -9.02 -7.94
CA VAL A 34 -1.61 -9.01 -9.41
C VAL A 34 -1.92 -7.62 -9.98
N SER A 35 -2.74 -6.83 -9.30
CA SER A 35 -3.24 -5.54 -9.80
C SER A 35 -2.64 -4.35 -9.04
N GLU A 36 -1.90 -3.50 -9.75
CA GLU A 36 -1.41 -2.23 -9.21
C GLU A 36 -2.57 -1.32 -8.77
N VAL A 37 -3.64 -1.26 -9.55
CA VAL A 37 -4.82 -0.43 -9.23
C VAL A 37 -5.44 -0.85 -7.90
N ALA A 38 -5.55 -2.16 -7.65
CA ALA A 38 -6.06 -2.68 -6.38
C ALA A 38 -5.15 -2.25 -5.21
N ARG A 39 -3.82 -2.32 -5.38
CA ARG A 39 -2.86 -1.82 -4.37
C ARG A 39 -3.05 -0.34 -4.10
N ARG A 40 -3.06 0.49 -5.15
CA ARG A 40 -3.21 1.95 -5.02
C ARG A 40 -4.54 2.32 -4.36
N LEU A 41 -5.63 1.61 -4.68
CA LEU A 41 -6.92 1.83 -4.03
C LEU A 41 -6.88 1.50 -2.54
N CYS A 42 -6.30 0.35 -2.15
CA CYS A 42 -6.14 -0.01 -0.74
C CYS A 42 -5.24 0.98 0.02
N GLN A 43 -4.16 1.45 -0.61
CA GLN A 43 -3.27 2.47 -0.06
C GLN A 43 -4.00 3.80 0.16
N ALA A 44 -4.69 4.31 -0.86
CA ALA A 44 -5.45 5.56 -0.78
C ALA A 44 -6.56 5.46 0.28
N PHE A 45 -7.31 4.36 0.28
CA PHE A 45 -8.35 4.10 1.26
C PHE A 45 -7.78 4.07 2.69
N THR A 46 -6.64 3.43 2.90
CA THR A 46 -5.97 3.40 4.21
C THR A 46 -5.65 4.81 4.70
N LEU A 47 -5.02 5.65 3.86
CA LEU A 47 -4.68 7.03 4.24
C LEU A 47 -5.94 7.87 4.52
N GLU A 48 -6.99 7.68 3.74
CA GLU A 48 -8.28 8.35 3.95
C GLU A 48 -8.93 7.94 5.28
N ARG A 49 -8.93 6.64 5.62
CA ARG A 49 -9.44 6.14 6.90
C ARG A 49 -8.66 6.70 8.08
N LEU A 50 -7.33 6.74 7.99
CA LEU A 50 -6.47 7.36 9.01
C LEU A 50 -6.78 8.86 9.19
N GLN A 51 -7.03 9.57 8.09
CA GLN A 51 -7.42 10.99 8.15
C GLN A 51 -8.76 11.20 8.87
N ARG A 52 -9.71 10.28 8.67
CA ARG A 52 -11.03 10.32 9.31
C ARG A 52 -11.01 9.80 10.75
N GLY A 53 -9.88 9.29 11.25
CA GLY A 53 -9.76 8.72 12.59
C GLY A 53 -10.33 7.29 12.72
N ASP A 54 -10.64 6.64 11.61
CA ASP A 54 -11.12 5.26 11.57
C ASP A 54 -9.94 4.28 11.54
N PHE A 55 -9.38 4.00 12.72
CA PHE A 55 -8.18 3.18 12.87
C PHE A 55 -8.44 1.69 12.65
N LEU A 56 -9.66 1.22 12.94
CA LEU A 56 -10.02 -0.20 12.81
C LEU A 56 -10.05 -0.60 11.33
N SER A 57 -10.74 0.19 10.49
CA SER A 57 -10.79 -0.06 9.05
C SER A 57 -9.40 0.08 8.42
N ALA A 58 -8.62 1.09 8.84
CA ALA A 58 -7.24 1.25 8.38
C ALA A 58 -6.37 0.03 8.73
N ALA A 59 -6.47 -0.49 9.96
CA ALA A 59 -5.73 -1.67 10.39
C ALA A 59 -6.11 -2.93 9.60
N LYS A 60 -7.41 -3.14 9.32
CA LYS A 60 -7.87 -4.26 8.48
C LYS A 60 -7.25 -4.21 7.08
N VAL A 61 -7.24 -3.04 6.44
CA VAL A 61 -6.68 -2.89 5.08
C VAL A 61 -5.15 -2.98 5.09
N LEU A 62 -4.48 -2.42 6.10
CA LEU A 62 -3.04 -2.58 6.30
C LEU A 62 -2.64 -4.04 6.49
N ARG A 63 -3.42 -4.82 7.23
CA ARG A 63 -3.22 -6.27 7.36
C ARG A 63 -3.29 -6.96 6.00
N LEU A 64 -4.28 -6.64 5.18
CA LEU A 64 -4.41 -7.22 3.83
C LEU A 64 -3.23 -6.84 2.95
N LEU A 65 -2.83 -5.56 2.95
CA LEU A 65 -1.66 -5.07 2.22
C LEU A 65 -0.38 -5.77 2.69
N ALA A 66 -0.15 -5.87 3.99
CA ALA A 66 1.04 -6.52 4.54
C ALA A 66 1.12 -8.02 4.23
N GLN A 67 -0.02 -8.70 4.09
CA GLN A 67 -0.09 -10.12 3.74
C GLN A 67 0.07 -10.38 2.24
N ALA A 68 -0.55 -9.54 1.41
CA ALA A 68 -0.65 -9.81 -0.02
C ALA A 68 0.40 -9.07 -0.88
N THR A 69 1.11 -8.08 -0.32
CA THR A 69 2.13 -7.37 -1.09
C THR A 69 3.41 -8.19 -1.21
N SER A 70 3.73 -8.57 -2.45
CA SER A 70 4.98 -9.27 -2.75
C SER A 70 6.20 -8.34 -2.61
N PRO A 71 7.42 -8.87 -2.38
CA PRO A 71 8.63 -8.05 -2.31
C PRO A 71 8.87 -7.21 -3.57
N LYS A 72 8.46 -7.72 -4.75
CA LYS A 72 8.55 -6.99 -6.01
C LYS A 72 7.55 -5.82 -6.10
N ALA A 73 6.33 -6.00 -5.58
CA ALA A 73 5.33 -4.95 -5.53
C ALA A 73 5.62 -3.91 -4.42
N MET A 74 6.53 -4.20 -3.49
CA MET A 74 6.93 -3.25 -2.44
C MET A 74 7.56 -1.97 -3.02
N TYR A 75 8.22 -2.06 -4.19
CA TYR A 75 8.82 -0.88 -4.84
C TYR A 75 7.78 0.16 -5.27
N GLU A 76 6.56 -0.25 -5.57
CA GLU A 76 5.46 0.65 -5.94
C GLU A 76 4.83 1.31 -4.71
N CYS A 77 5.15 0.83 -3.51
CA CYS A 77 4.54 1.26 -2.26
C CYS A 77 5.32 2.38 -1.56
N PHE A 78 6.42 2.90 -2.12
CA PHE A 78 7.27 3.85 -1.40
C PHE A 78 6.60 5.19 -1.09
N ASP A 79 5.89 5.79 -2.05
CA ASP A 79 5.17 7.05 -1.82
C ASP A 79 4.12 6.90 -0.73
N PHE A 80 3.44 5.75 -0.74
CA PHE A 80 2.49 5.37 0.29
C PHE A 80 3.19 5.15 1.64
N ALA A 81 4.31 4.43 1.68
CA ALA A 81 5.07 4.16 2.90
C ALA A 81 5.57 5.46 3.55
N GLY A 82 6.09 6.41 2.76
CA GLY A 82 6.48 7.72 3.26
C GLY A 82 5.30 8.49 3.85
N SER A 83 4.19 8.56 3.09
CA SER A 83 2.96 9.25 3.55
C SER A 83 2.34 8.59 4.79
N LEU A 84 2.39 7.25 4.87
CA LEU A 84 1.91 6.47 6.00
C LEU A 84 2.77 6.75 7.23
N ALA A 85 4.11 6.70 7.11
CA ALA A 85 5.03 6.97 8.20
C ALA A 85 4.84 8.40 8.75
N GLN A 86 4.71 9.39 7.87
CA GLN A 86 4.44 10.78 8.27
C GLN A 86 3.12 10.90 9.05
N ARG A 87 2.03 10.32 8.53
CA ARG A 87 0.73 10.37 9.24
C ARG A 87 0.74 9.63 10.57
N LEU A 88 1.43 8.49 10.65
CA LEU A 88 1.56 7.78 11.92
C LEU A 88 2.39 8.61 12.91
N ALA A 89 3.43 9.31 12.46
CA ALA A 89 4.23 10.17 13.32
C ALA A 89 3.38 11.29 13.92
N ASP A 90 2.50 11.90 13.11
CA ASP A 90 1.56 12.92 13.60
C ASP A 90 0.54 12.34 14.59
N LEU A 91 0.05 11.12 14.36
CA LEU A 91 -0.84 10.43 15.31
C LEU A 91 -0.15 10.08 16.63
N VAL A 92 1.13 9.68 16.59
CA VAL A 92 1.94 9.40 17.79
C VAL A 92 2.19 10.68 18.58
N LYS A 93 2.57 11.78 17.90
CA LYS A 93 2.74 13.10 18.53
C LYS A 93 1.44 13.58 19.18
N ALA A 94 0.31 13.35 18.52
CA ALA A 94 -1.02 13.65 19.05
C ALA A 94 -1.49 12.66 20.13
N ARG A 95 -0.68 11.66 20.51
CA ARG A 95 -1.00 10.58 21.47
C ARG A 95 -2.26 9.78 21.11
N ARG A 96 -2.59 9.70 19.81
CA ARG A 96 -3.71 8.93 19.27
C ARG A 96 -3.31 7.53 18.80
N LEU A 97 -2.00 7.25 18.77
CA LEU A 97 -1.44 5.97 18.39
C LEU A 97 -0.41 5.52 19.43
N ALA A 98 -0.61 4.32 19.98
CA ALA A 98 0.36 3.66 20.86
C ALA A 98 1.24 2.69 20.06
N PRO A 99 2.55 2.57 20.39
CA PRO A 99 3.46 1.63 19.72
C PRO A 99 3.11 0.13 19.89
N THR A 100 2.24 -0.21 20.83
CA THR A 100 1.74 -1.59 21.05
C THR A 100 0.41 -1.86 20.34
N SER A 101 -0.12 -0.89 19.61
CA SER A 101 -1.43 -1.02 18.95
C SER A 101 -1.37 -1.95 17.74
N VAL A 102 -2.52 -2.56 17.43
CA VAL A 102 -2.69 -3.40 16.23
C VAL A 102 -2.34 -2.63 14.95
N LEU A 103 -2.65 -1.33 14.90
CA LEU A 103 -2.32 -0.46 13.78
C LEU A 103 -0.79 -0.32 13.63
N TRP A 104 -0.06 -0.15 14.74
CA TRP A 104 1.39 -0.11 14.74
C TRP A 104 1.99 -1.41 14.22
N THR A 105 1.52 -2.56 14.70
CA THR A 105 2.03 -3.86 14.25
C THR A 105 1.87 -4.07 12.75
N TYR A 106 0.72 -3.73 12.17
CA TYR A 106 0.52 -3.91 10.73
C TYR A 106 1.23 -2.86 9.90
N ALA A 107 1.29 -1.61 10.35
CA ALA A 107 1.94 -0.55 9.60
C ALA A 107 3.46 -0.59 9.73
N VAL A 108 3.98 -0.58 10.95
CA VAL A 108 5.41 -0.44 11.24
C VAL A 108 6.12 -1.77 11.03
N ASP A 109 5.76 -2.80 11.80
CA ASP A 109 6.50 -4.07 11.81
C ASP A 109 6.40 -4.80 10.48
N ASN A 110 5.20 -4.77 9.89
CA ASN A 110 4.90 -5.62 8.75
C ASN A 110 5.06 -4.94 7.39
N LEU A 111 5.07 -3.61 7.33
CA LEU A 111 5.08 -2.87 6.07
C LEU A 111 6.23 -1.86 6.00
N LEU A 112 6.28 -0.86 6.91
CA LEU A 112 7.24 0.24 6.83
C LEU A 112 8.69 -0.24 6.98
N VAL A 113 9.00 -1.07 7.99
CA VAL A 113 10.37 -1.58 8.19
C VAL A 113 10.86 -2.35 6.96
N LYS A 114 9.97 -3.07 6.27
CA LYS A 114 10.28 -3.81 5.03
C LYS A 114 10.41 -2.89 3.81
N ALA A 115 9.70 -1.76 3.80
CA ALA A 115 9.75 -0.78 2.73
C ALA A 115 11.03 0.09 2.75
N VAL A 116 11.83 0.05 3.81
CA VAL A 116 13.13 0.75 3.93
C VAL A 116 14.23 0.05 3.12
N ASP A 117 14.01 -0.23 1.83
CA ASP A 117 14.96 -0.98 0.99
C ASP A 117 15.34 -0.29 -0.34
N SER A 118 15.06 1.00 -0.56
CA SER A 118 15.70 1.73 -1.71
C SER A 118 15.54 3.24 -1.76
N HIS A 119 14.54 3.82 -1.11
CA HIS A 119 14.30 5.27 -1.19
C HIS A 119 14.72 5.96 0.11
N MET A 120 15.59 6.98 0.02
CA MET A 120 16.02 7.77 1.19
C MET A 120 14.84 8.41 1.92
N GLN A 121 13.81 8.82 1.19
CA GLN A 121 12.63 9.46 1.78
C GLN A 121 11.90 8.56 2.78
N VAL A 122 11.68 7.28 2.45
CA VAL A 122 10.99 6.34 3.37
C VAL A 122 11.85 6.09 4.61
N HIS A 123 13.17 6.00 4.43
CA HIS A 123 14.10 5.86 5.55
C HIS A 123 14.00 7.05 6.52
N GLU A 124 14.03 8.28 6.01
CA GLU A 124 13.92 9.49 6.84
C GLU A 124 12.57 9.56 7.56
N GLU A 125 11.46 9.29 6.87
CA GLU A 125 10.13 9.35 7.49
C GLU A 125 9.95 8.26 8.57
N VAL A 126 10.51 7.07 8.37
CA VAL A 126 10.51 6.02 9.40
C VAL A 126 11.35 6.45 10.61
N LEU A 127 12.51 7.09 10.41
CA LEU A 127 13.29 7.63 11.52
C LEU A 127 12.55 8.76 12.26
N ARG A 128 11.85 9.65 11.54
CA ARG A 128 11.00 10.69 12.15
C ARG A 128 9.86 10.09 12.97
N LEU A 129 9.24 9.01 12.48
CA LEU A 129 8.24 8.24 13.22
C LEU A 129 8.82 7.62 14.49
N LEU A 130 9.97 6.95 14.40
CA LEU A 130 10.62 6.33 15.57
C LEU A 130 11.05 7.38 16.60
N LEU A 131 11.54 8.54 16.16
CA LEU A 131 11.86 9.65 17.05
C LEU A 131 10.61 10.18 17.77
N ALA A 132 9.48 10.30 17.06
CA ALA A 132 8.21 10.69 17.66
C ALA A 132 7.68 9.66 18.68
N ALA A 133 7.93 8.37 18.42
CA ALA A 133 7.52 7.26 19.29
C ALA A 133 8.51 6.97 20.43
N ALA A 134 9.73 7.51 20.38
CA ALA A 134 10.79 7.24 21.35
C ALA A 134 10.38 7.43 22.83
N PRO A 135 9.56 8.45 23.21
CA PRO A 135 9.12 8.59 24.60
C PRO A 135 8.15 7.50 25.07
N GLN A 136 7.58 6.72 24.15
CA GLN A 136 6.56 5.69 24.42
C GLN A 136 7.11 4.26 24.24
N LEU A 137 8.28 4.11 23.63
CA LEU A 137 8.92 2.83 23.36
C LEU A 137 9.92 2.50 24.48
N LEU A 138 10.08 1.21 24.79
CA LEU A 138 11.19 0.78 25.64
C LEU A 138 12.52 0.97 24.88
N PRO A 139 13.63 1.26 25.58
CA PRO A 139 14.94 1.45 24.94
C PRO A 139 15.35 0.28 24.04
N ASP A 140 15.06 -0.96 24.47
CA ASP A 140 15.39 -2.18 23.71
C ASP A 140 14.55 -2.30 22.42
N GLU A 141 13.27 -1.95 22.48
CA GLU A 141 12.36 -1.95 21.32
C GLU A 141 12.80 -0.89 20.30
N LEU A 142 13.10 0.32 20.78
CA LEU A 142 13.62 1.39 19.93
C LEU A 142 14.96 0.98 19.27
N GLY A 143 15.86 0.37 20.04
CA GLY A 143 17.12 -0.16 19.54
C GLY A 143 16.91 -1.23 18.46
N MET A 144 15.95 -2.13 18.65
CA MET A 144 15.57 -3.14 17.66
C MET A 144 15.07 -2.50 16.35
N TYR A 145 14.13 -1.54 16.44
CA TYR A 145 13.59 -0.86 15.26
C TYR A 145 14.67 -0.09 14.48
N LEU A 146 15.54 0.63 15.19
CA LEU A 146 16.64 1.36 14.57
C LEU A 146 17.61 0.40 13.88
N LYS A 147 17.98 -0.70 14.54
CA LYS A 147 18.85 -1.73 13.96
C LYS A 147 18.25 -2.31 12.69
N MET A 148 16.97 -2.72 12.70
CA MET A 148 16.29 -3.25 11.52
C MET A 148 16.24 -2.22 10.37
N THR A 149 15.91 -0.97 10.69
CA THR A 149 15.82 0.13 9.71
C THR A 149 17.18 0.41 9.06
N LEU A 150 18.26 0.44 9.85
CA LEU A 150 19.61 0.65 9.37
C LEU A 150 20.15 -0.54 8.58
N ASP A 151 19.88 -1.77 9.00
CA ASP A 151 20.28 -2.98 8.31
C ASP A 151 19.62 -3.09 6.93
N ASN A 152 18.32 -2.77 6.83
CA ASN A 152 17.59 -2.75 5.56
C ASN A 152 18.13 -1.65 4.64
N SER A 153 18.36 -0.44 5.16
CA SER A 153 19.00 0.65 4.42
C SER A 153 20.42 0.29 3.93
N ARG A 154 21.21 -0.43 4.73
CA ARG A 154 22.56 -0.89 4.35
C ARG A 154 22.49 -1.97 3.25
N LYS A 155 21.59 -2.94 3.38
CA LYS A 155 21.36 -3.98 2.36
C LYS A 155 20.93 -3.36 1.03
N SER A 156 20.06 -2.36 1.10
CA SER A 156 19.61 -1.59 -0.06
C SER A 156 20.77 -0.91 -0.79
N ARG A 157 21.58 -0.13 -0.08
CA ARG A 157 22.72 0.61 -0.65
C ARG A 157 23.74 -0.32 -1.32
N LYS A 158 23.95 -1.51 -0.76
CA LYS A 158 24.80 -2.53 -1.38
C LYS A 158 24.24 -3.03 -2.71
N ARG A 159 22.92 -3.25 -2.80
CA ARG A 159 22.26 -3.69 -4.05
C ARG A 159 22.28 -2.59 -5.10
N SER A 160 22.04 -1.34 -4.72
CA SER A 160 22.07 -0.21 -5.66
C SER A 160 23.49 0.15 -6.12
N GLY A 161 24.48 0.07 -5.23
CA GLY A 161 25.90 0.23 -5.57
C GLY A 161 26.37 -0.82 -6.58
N LYS A 162 26.09 -2.10 -6.32
CA LYS A 162 26.43 -3.19 -7.25
C LYS A 162 25.77 -3.04 -8.63
N LYS A 163 24.58 -2.43 -8.70
CA LYS A 163 23.90 -2.16 -9.98
C LYS A 163 24.48 -0.97 -10.72
N ARG A 164 25.03 0.03 -10.02
CA ARG A 164 25.81 1.13 -10.61
C ARG A 164 27.16 0.65 -11.15
N ASP A 165 27.83 -0.22 -10.42
CA ASP A 165 29.13 -0.79 -10.84
C ASP A 165 28.99 -1.82 -11.97
N ALA A 166 27.79 -2.38 -12.16
CA ALA A 166 27.47 -3.36 -13.20
C ALA A 166 26.81 -2.75 -14.46
N LEU A 167 26.49 -1.46 -14.45
CA LEU A 167 26.07 -0.76 -15.66
C LEU A 167 27.35 -0.26 -16.36
N PRO A 168 27.59 -0.66 -17.63
CA PRO A 168 28.58 0.03 -18.45
C PRO A 168 28.25 1.51 -18.44
N ASP A 169 29.26 2.36 -18.27
CA ASP A 169 29.08 3.81 -18.27
C ASP A 169 28.30 4.20 -19.54
N PRO A 170 27.07 4.73 -19.42
CA PRO A 170 26.27 5.08 -20.59
C PRO A 170 26.90 6.22 -21.39
N LEU A 171 27.99 6.83 -20.91
CA LEU A 171 28.82 7.79 -21.66
C LEU A 171 30.08 7.17 -22.29
N ALA A 172 30.46 5.94 -21.94
CA ALA A 172 31.60 5.26 -22.54
C ALA A 172 31.32 4.80 -23.98
N ASP A 173 30.04 4.58 -24.33
CA ASP A 173 29.61 4.15 -25.66
C ASP A 173 29.07 5.29 -26.55
N PHE A 174 29.11 6.56 -26.09
CA PHE A 174 28.86 7.71 -26.98
C PHE A 174 30.18 8.21 -27.54
N PRO A 175 30.54 7.86 -28.79
CA PRO A 175 31.65 8.53 -29.45
C PRO A 175 31.30 10.02 -29.56
N MET A 176 32.02 10.87 -28.83
CA MET A 176 31.97 12.34 -28.98
C MET A 176 32.37 12.82 -30.39
N SER A 177 32.64 11.90 -31.34
CA SER A 177 32.85 12.22 -32.76
C SER A 177 31.55 12.31 -33.58
N LEU A 178 30.37 12.01 -33.01
CA LEU A 178 29.08 12.10 -33.70
C LEU A 178 28.25 13.33 -33.28
N MET A 179 28.90 14.40 -32.79
CA MET A 179 28.30 15.73 -32.66
C MET A 179 28.75 16.63 -33.82
N GLY A 180 28.65 16.10 -35.04
CA GLY A 180 28.62 16.89 -36.26
C GLY A 180 27.21 17.43 -36.46
N GLU A 181 27.11 18.77 -36.50
CA GLU A 181 26.01 19.57 -37.06
C GLU A 181 24.57 19.18 -36.67
N LEU A 182 24.06 19.88 -35.66
CA LEU A 182 22.62 20.06 -35.44
C LEU A 182 21.99 20.70 -36.68
N SER A 183 21.37 19.88 -37.52
CA SER A 183 20.36 20.32 -38.48
C SER A 183 19.27 19.24 -38.55
N ASP A 184 18.02 19.71 -38.56
CA ASP A 184 16.77 18.94 -38.73
C ASP A 184 16.31 18.03 -37.57
N ILE A 185 15.76 18.67 -36.53
CA ILE A 185 14.70 18.06 -35.72
C ILE A 185 13.36 18.36 -36.41
N GLY A 186 13.08 17.57 -37.44
CA GLY A 186 11.86 17.62 -38.24
C GLY A 186 11.37 16.21 -38.57
N SER A 187 10.17 15.92 -38.08
CA SER A 187 9.26 14.87 -38.53
C SER A 187 9.49 13.41 -38.10
N ASP A 188 8.37 12.86 -37.61
CA ASP A 188 7.89 11.49 -37.75
C ASP A 188 8.31 10.39 -36.76
N GLY A 189 7.31 9.98 -35.96
CA GLY A 189 7.04 8.54 -35.84
C GLY A 189 7.16 7.88 -34.48
N TRP A 190 6.67 8.46 -33.38
CA TRP A 190 6.45 7.69 -32.14
C TRP A 190 4.98 7.27 -31.99
N PRO A 191 4.56 6.08 -32.46
CA PRO A 191 3.29 5.49 -32.10
C PRO A 191 3.45 4.75 -30.76
N GLY A 192 2.80 5.18 -29.68
CA GLY A 192 2.93 4.40 -28.45
C GLY A 192 2.06 4.73 -27.23
N ILE A 193 1.39 5.89 -27.16
CA ILE A 193 0.72 6.27 -25.89
C ILE A 193 -0.81 6.20 -25.91
N LEU A 194 -1.44 6.04 -27.08
CA LEU A 194 -2.90 6.07 -27.21
C LEU A 194 -3.59 4.69 -27.23
N ALA A 195 -2.85 3.57 -27.29
CA ALA A 195 -3.45 2.23 -27.37
C ALA A 195 -3.80 1.60 -26.00
N LEU A 196 -3.51 2.26 -24.88
CA LEU A 196 -3.68 1.69 -23.53
C LEU A 196 -5.01 2.05 -22.83
N LYS A 197 -5.96 2.70 -23.51
CA LYS A 197 -7.26 3.08 -22.96
C LYS A 197 -8.41 2.43 -23.72
N SER A 198 -8.84 1.22 -23.33
CA SER A 198 -10.22 0.80 -23.65
C SER A 198 -10.74 -0.43 -22.89
N ARG A 199 -9.90 -1.29 -22.29
CA ARG A 199 -10.40 -2.53 -21.65
C ARG A 199 -10.46 -2.52 -20.12
N SER A 200 -9.72 -1.65 -19.44
CA SER A 200 -9.65 -1.59 -17.97
C SER A 200 -10.70 -0.67 -17.33
N SER A 201 -11.36 0.20 -18.10
CA SER A 201 -12.29 1.19 -17.56
C SER A 201 -13.62 0.61 -17.05
N ASP A 202 -14.11 -0.47 -17.67
CA ASP A 202 -15.45 -0.97 -17.40
C ASP A 202 -15.50 -1.89 -16.16
N ALA A 203 -14.43 -2.66 -15.92
CA ALA A 203 -14.29 -3.42 -14.67
C ALA A 203 -14.10 -2.50 -13.45
N VAL A 204 -13.41 -1.37 -13.63
CA VAL A 204 -13.16 -0.36 -12.59
C VAL A 204 -14.45 0.42 -12.26
N LYS A 205 -15.26 0.76 -13.27
CA LYS A 205 -16.59 1.34 -13.05
C LYS A 205 -17.51 0.38 -12.30
N SER A 206 -17.45 -0.91 -12.59
CA SER A 206 -18.23 -1.94 -11.89
C SER A 206 -17.88 -2.02 -10.40
N MET A 207 -16.58 -2.07 -10.05
CA MET A 207 -16.16 -2.07 -8.62
C MET A 207 -16.55 -0.76 -7.91
N TYR A 208 -16.36 0.39 -8.54
CA TYR A 208 -16.71 1.68 -7.94
C TYR A 208 -18.21 1.83 -7.70
N MET A 209 -19.05 1.41 -8.66
CA MET A 209 -20.51 1.42 -8.48
C MET A 209 -20.95 0.42 -7.42
N GLN A 210 -20.30 -0.74 -7.28
CA GLN A 210 -20.65 -1.74 -6.28
C GLN A 210 -20.31 -1.29 -4.85
N PHE A 211 -19.22 -0.55 -4.64
CA PHE A 211 -18.90 0.08 -3.35
C PHE A 211 -19.76 1.31 -3.03
N LYS A 212 -20.31 1.98 -4.06
CA LYS A 212 -21.19 3.14 -3.90
C LYS A 212 -22.65 2.74 -3.64
N VAL A 213 -23.13 1.66 -4.26
CA VAL A 213 -24.51 1.15 -4.14
C VAL A 213 -24.75 0.44 -2.81
N GLY A 214 -23.72 -0.12 -2.16
CA GLY A 214 -23.81 -0.63 -0.77
C GLY A 214 -24.02 0.46 0.30
N ARG A 215 -24.54 1.64 -0.06
CA ARG A 215 -24.69 2.80 0.82
C ARG A 215 -26.02 3.55 0.64
N VAL A 216 -27.03 2.95 -0.02
CA VAL A 216 -28.29 3.64 -0.32
C VAL A 216 -29.49 3.20 0.54
N ASP A 217 -29.44 2.09 1.29
CA ASP A 217 -30.61 1.62 2.04
C ASP A 217 -30.48 1.74 3.57
N ASP A 218 -30.02 2.87 4.10
CA ASP A 218 -30.06 3.14 5.56
C ASP A 218 -30.55 4.54 5.97
N HIS A 219 -31.23 5.26 5.06
CA HIS A 219 -31.96 6.48 5.44
C HIS A 219 -33.29 6.59 4.67
N ALA A 220 -34.23 5.71 5.00
CA ALA A 220 -35.65 5.91 4.73
C ALA A 220 -36.54 5.06 5.65
N VAL A 221 -36.47 5.29 6.97
CA VAL A 221 -37.62 5.07 7.86
C VAL A 221 -37.62 6.17 8.92
N GLN A 222 -38.42 7.21 8.68
CA GLN A 222 -39.15 7.96 9.70
C GLN A 222 -40.62 7.86 9.34
#